data_AF-A0A183U2C3-F1
#
_entry.id   AF-A0A183U2C3-F1
#
_cell.length_a   1.000
_cell.length_b   1.000
_cell.length_c   1.000
_cell.angle_alpha   90.00
_cell.angle_beta   90.00
_cell.angle_gamma   90.00
#
_symmetry.space_group_name_H-M   'P 1'
#
loop_
_entity.id
_entity.type
_entity.pdbx_description
1 polymer ?
#
loop_
_entity_poly.entity_id
_entity_poly.type
_entity_poly.pdbx_seq_one_letter_code
_entity_poly.pdbx_strand_id
1 'polypeptide(L)'
;MPQIVDDEEHFWQEPLGAWIKDCVSGCDALIPESTWRAEERRETVLRFAELCDGFVFNLLFVFVDTDSLNLVVMQDGRIAVADMATRMKHFSTLIHNIYHFYRVRFRSKHFSS
;
A
#
# COMPACT_ATOMS: atom_id res chain seq x y z
N MET A 1 -24.37 13.98 18.91
CA MET A 1 -23.65 13.11 17.95
C MET A 1 -22.19 13.48 18.04
N PRO A 2 -21.25 12.56 18.27
CA PRO A 2 -19.83 12.91 18.27
C PRO A 2 -19.45 13.28 16.83
N GLN A 3 -18.81 14.43 16.66
CA GLN A 3 -18.19 14.79 15.40
C GLN A 3 -16.96 13.89 15.26
N ILE A 4 -16.97 13.01 14.26
CA ILE A 4 -15.74 12.36 13.79
C ILE A 4 -14.94 13.50 13.17
N VAL A 5 -14.01 14.05 13.96
CA VAL A 5 -13.02 14.99 13.44
C VAL A 5 -12.29 14.24 12.33
N ASP A 6 -12.17 14.87 11.17
CA ASP A 6 -11.48 14.35 9.99
C ASP A 6 -9.97 14.23 10.34
N ASP A 7 -9.62 13.18 11.09
CA ASP A 7 -8.28 12.88 11.65
C ASP A 7 -7.28 12.47 10.55
N GLU A 8 -7.71 12.59 9.29
CA GLU A 8 -6.93 12.28 8.12
C GLU A 8 -5.73 13.22 7.97
N GLU A 9 -5.90 14.52 8.26
CA GLU A 9 -4.78 15.46 8.22
C GLU A 9 -3.71 15.10 9.25
N HIS A 10 -4.12 14.67 10.45
CA HIS A 10 -3.20 14.23 11.49
C HIS A 10 -2.43 12.98 11.06
N PHE A 11 -3.12 11.97 10.48
CA PHE A 11 -2.46 10.79 9.93
C PHE A 11 -1.35 11.15 8.92
N TRP A 12 -1.60 12.10 8.02
CA TRP A 12 -0.62 12.53 7.02
C TRP A 12 0.57 13.32 7.59
N GLN A 13 0.41 13.90 8.79
CA GLN A 13 1.49 14.58 9.50
C GLN A 13 2.34 13.60 10.34
N GLU A 14 1.80 12.44 10.68
CA GLU A 14 2.53 11.39 11.40
C GLU A 14 3.57 10.68 10.50
N PRO A 15 4.65 10.12 11.08
CA PRO A 15 5.77 9.58 10.31
C PRO A 15 5.39 8.55 9.24
N LEU A 16 4.42 7.68 9.53
CA LEU A 16 3.97 6.67 8.57
C LEU A 16 3.21 7.29 7.40
N GLY A 17 2.29 8.23 7.68
CA GLY A 17 1.53 8.92 6.63
C GLY A 17 2.44 9.77 5.76
N ALA A 18 3.37 10.52 6.36
CA ALA A 18 4.36 11.31 5.64
C ALA A 18 5.24 10.44 4.73
N TRP A 19 5.74 9.31 5.23
CA TRP A 19 6.55 8.38 4.44
C TRP A 19 5.77 7.77 3.27
N ILE A 20 4.51 7.36 3.48
CA ILE A 20 3.66 6.84 2.41
C ILE A 20 3.45 7.92 1.34
N LYS A 21 3.15 9.15 1.78
CA LYS A 21 2.91 10.30 0.90
C LYS A 21 4.11 10.58 -0.02
N ASP A 22 5.32 10.56 0.54
CA ASP A 22 6.56 10.71 -0.24
C ASP A 22 6.74 9.59 -1.26
N CYS A 23 6.36 8.36 -0.90
CA CYS A 23 6.51 7.21 -1.77
C CYS A 23 5.52 7.19 -2.96
N VAL A 24 4.37 7.88 -2.88
CA VAL A 24 3.28 7.72 -3.87
C VAL A 24 2.77 9.01 -4.51
N SER A 25 3.13 10.18 -3.96
CA SER A 25 2.62 11.50 -4.40
C SER A 25 3.67 12.63 -4.39
N GLY A 26 4.93 12.34 -4.06
CA GLY A 26 6.03 13.30 -4.10
C GLY A 26 6.57 13.59 -5.51
N CYS A 27 7.45 14.59 -5.64
CA CYS A 27 8.10 14.94 -6.92
C CYS A 27 8.88 13.78 -7.55
N ASP A 28 9.43 12.89 -6.72
CA ASP A 28 10.12 11.67 -7.12
C ASP A 28 9.49 10.44 -6.44
N ALA A 29 8.18 10.27 -6.60
CA ALA A 29 7.46 9.16 -6.00
C ALA A 29 8.05 7.80 -6.42
N LEU A 30 8.32 6.94 -5.44
CA LEU A 30 8.79 5.57 -5.65
C LEU A 30 7.81 4.76 -6.51
N ILE A 31 6.51 5.00 -6.33
CA ILE A 31 5.43 4.41 -7.11
C ILE A 31 4.70 5.56 -7.82
N PRO A 32 4.84 5.70 -9.15
CA PRO A 32 4.14 6.74 -9.89
C PRO A 32 2.62 6.62 -9.72
N GLU A 33 1.91 7.76 -9.56
CA GLU A 33 0.44 7.76 -9.43
C GLU A 33 -0.26 7.01 -10.55
N SER A 34 0.30 7.02 -11.76
CA SER A 34 -0.21 6.29 -12.92
C SER A 34 -0.31 4.78 -12.72
N THR A 35 0.42 4.22 -11.75
CA THR A 35 0.48 2.79 -11.44
C THR A 35 -0.68 2.33 -10.58
N TRP A 36 -1.22 3.19 -9.71
CA TRP A 36 -2.15 2.78 -8.66
C TRP A 36 -3.43 3.63 -8.58
N ARG A 37 -3.42 4.82 -9.18
CA ARG A 37 -4.54 5.75 -9.13
C ARG A 37 -5.21 5.90 -10.50
N ALA A 38 -6.54 5.93 -10.46
CA ALA A 38 -7.36 6.13 -11.65
C ALA A 38 -7.04 7.50 -12.26
N GLU A 39 -7.07 7.60 -13.59
CA GLU A 39 -6.68 8.81 -14.32
C GLU A 39 -7.47 10.04 -13.87
N GLU A 40 -8.76 9.89 -13.58
CA GLU A 40 -9.64 10.98 -13.15
C GLU A 40 -9.36 11.45 -11.72
N ARG A 41 -8.58 10.69 -10.95
CA ARG A 41 -8.20 11.01 -9.57
C ARG A 41 -6.75 11.43 -9.41
N ARG A 42 -5.95 11.38 -10.47
CA ARG A 42 -4.56 11.86 -10.43
C ARG A 42 -4.49 13.35 -10.11
N GLU A 43 -3.40 13.77 -9.48
CA GLU A 43 -3.15 15.17 -9.09
C GLU A 43 -4.14 15.75 -8.06
N THR A 44 -5.10 14.95 -7.60
CA THR A 44 -5.99 15.34 -6.49
C THR A 44 -5.32 15.03 -5.14
N VAL A 45 -5.82 15.62 -4.05
CA VAL A 45 -5.31 15.31 -2.71
C VAL A 45 -5.43 13.81 -2.44
N LEU A 46 -4.32 13.17 -2.05
CA LEU A 46 -4.29 11.78 -1.63
C LEU A 46 -5.22 11.58 -0.43
N ARG A 47 -6.20 10.69 -0.55
CA ARG A 47 -7.12 10.37 0.55
C ARG A 47 -6.74 9.09 1.28
N PHE A 48 -6.85 9.05 2.60
CA PHE A 48 -6.55 7.87 3.41
C PHE A 48 -7.40 6.66 2.97
N ALA A 49 -8.65 6.92 2.58
CA ALA A 49 -9.55 5.90 2.04
C ALA A 49 -8.99 5.18 0.79
N GLU A 50 -8.11 5.82 0.02
CA GLU A 50 -7.44 5.20 -1.14
C GLU A 50 -6.35 4.21 -0.73
N LEU A 51 -5.86 4.27 0.50
CA LEU A 51 -4.95 3.26 1.06
C LEU A 51 -5.72 2.06 1.66
N CYS A 52 -7.00 2.25 1.99
CA CYS A 52 -7.82 1.26 2.69
C CYS A 52 -8.29 0.09 1.81
N ASP A 53 -7.81 -0.04 0.58
CA ASP A 53 -8.00 -1.23 -0.24
C ASP A 53 -6.80 -2.19 -0.21
N GLY A 54 -5.72 -1.82 0.47
CA GLY A 54 -4.50 -2.62 0.61
C GLY A 54 -3.62 -2.66 -0.65
N PHE A 55 -4.02 -2.05 -1.76
CA PHE A 55 -3.29 -2.16 -3.02
C PHE A 55 -1.94 -1.45 -2.97
N VAL A 56 -1.95 -0.17 -2.56
CA VAL A 56 -0.72 0.64 -2.41
C VAL A 56 0.27 -0.01 -1.45
N PHE A 57 -0.21 -0.58 -0.34
CA PHE A 57 0.65 -1.27 0.61
C PHE A 57 1.32 -2.52 0.03
N ASN A 58 0.62 -3.28 -0.80
CA ASN A 58 1.24 -4.40 -1.51
C ASN A 58 2.33 -3.93 -2.48
N LEU A 59 2.10 -2.81 -3.19
CA LEU A 59 3.13 -2.22 -4.06
C LEU A 59 4.36 -1.78 -3.27
N LEU A 60 4.17 -1.09 -2.14
CA LEU A 60 5.28 -0.66 -1.27
C LEU A 60 6.06 -1.85 -0.72
N PHE A 61 5.37 -2.95 -0.39
CA PHE A 61 6.02 -4.14 0.16
C PHE A 61 6.99 -4.82 -0.82
N VAL A 62 6.79 -4.67 -2.13
CA VAL A 62 7.72 -5.16 -3.15
C VAL A 62 9.13 -4.61 -2.97
N PHE A 63 9.24 -3.36 -2.54
CA PHE A 63 10.53 -2.71 -2.29
C PHE A 63 11.23 -3.22 -1.02
N VAL A 64 10.49 -3.87 -0.12
CA VAL A 64 11.03 -4.52 1.09
C VAL A 64 11.48 -5.96 0.78
N ASP A 65 10.69 -6.68 -0.01
CA ASP A 65 10.96 -8.08 -0.37
C ASP A 65 10.48 -8.37 -1.80
N THR A 66 11.39 -8.20 -2.77
CA THR A 66 11.11 -8.40 -4.20
C THR A 66 10.64 -9.82 -4.51
N ASP A 67 11.05 -10.80 -3.72
CA ASP A 67 10.72 -12.21 -3.90
C ASP A 67 9.34 -12.57 -3.32
N SER A 68 8.63 -11.61 -2.72
CA SER A 68 7.28 -11.80 -2.16
C SER A 68 6.15 -11.56 -3.17
N LEU A 69 6.50 -11.19 -4.40
CA LEU A 69 5.56 -10.85 -5.45
C LEU A 69 4.85 -12.11 -5.99
N ASN A 70 3.63 -12.34 -5.50
CA ASN A 70 2.63 -13.08 -6.26
C ASN A 70 2.08 -12.16 -7.36
N LEU A 71 2.82 -12.03 -8.46
CA LEU A 71 2.49 -11.26 -9.69
C LEU A 71 1.05 -11.49 -10.20
N VAL A 72 0.44 -12.63 -9.84
CA VAL A 72 -0.91 -13.04 -10.25
C VAL A 72 -2.03 -12.21 -9.60
N VAL A 73 -1.77 -11.46 -8.51
CA VAL A 73 -2.81 -10.64 -7.86
C VAL A 73 -2.96 -9.25 -8.50
N MET A 74 -1.93 -8.73 -9.16
CA MET A 74 -1.92 -7.35 -9.67
C MET A 74 -2.45 -7.17 -11.09
N GLN A 75 -2.54 -8.24 -11.90
CA GLN A 75 -2.90 -8.12 -13.32
C GLN A 75 -4.40 -7.95 -13.60
N ASP A 76 -5.29 -8.24 -12.64
CA ASP A 76 -6.75 -8.12 -12.84
C ASP A 76 -7.38 -6.83 -12.28
N GLY A 77 -6.60 -6.01 -11.57
CA GLY A 77 -7.08 -4.81 -10.88
C GLY A 77 -7.16 -3.58 -11.78
N ARG A 78 -8.00 -3.59 -12.83
CA ARG A 78 -8.47 -2.31 -13.38
C ARG A 78 -9.12 -1.53 -12.25
N ILE A 79 -8.76 -0.26 -12.15
CA ILE A 79 -9.03 0.68 -11.07
C ILE A 79 -10.53 1.04 -11.02
N ALA A 80 -11.37 0.06 -10.74
CA ALA A 80 -12.72 0.26 -10.26
C ALA A 80 -12.70 0.23 -8.73
N VAL A 81 -13.67 0.87 -8.08
CA VAL A 81 -13.87 0.79 -6.63
C VAL A 81 -13.74 -0.67 -6.20
N ALA A 82 -12.64 -1.01 -5.54
CA ALA A 82 -12.33 -2.39 -5.19
C ALA A 82 -13.50 -2.92 -4.35
N ASP A 83 -14.17 -3.94 -4.86
CA ASP A 83 -15.23 -4.59 -4.10
C ASP A 83 -14.65 -5.21 -2.82
N MET A 84 -15.52 -5.57 -1.88
CA MET A 84 -15.09 -6.09 -0.59
C MET A 84 -14.17 -7.32 -0.74
N ALA A 85 -14.40 -8.16 -1.76
CA ALA A 85 -13.60 -9.33 -2.04
C ALA A 85 -12.18 -8.97 -2.47
N THR A 86 -12.03 -7.98 -3.36
CA THR A 86 -10.75 -7.48 -3.85
C THR A 86 -9.94 -6.86 -2.72
N ARG A 87 -10.57 -6.01 -1.88
CA ARG A 87 -9.92 -5.45 -0.69
C ARG A 87 -9.44 -6.54 0.26
N MET A 88 -10.29 -7.54 0.52
CA MET A 88 -9.93 -8.66 1.39
C MET A 88 -8.77 -9.48 0.82
N LYS A 89 -8.74 -9.68 -0.50
CA LYS A 89 -7.64 -10.36 -1.19
C LYS A 89 -6.33 -9.58 -1.01
N HIS A 90 -6.32 -8.27 -1.29
CA HIS A 90 -5.15 -7.41 -1.11
C HIS A 90 -4.63 -7.44 0.32
N PHE A 91 -5.49 -7.26 1.33
CA PHE A 91 -5.07 -7.31 2.72
C PHE A 91 -4.58 -8.70 3.15
N SER A 92 -5.24 -9.76 2.71
CA SER A 92 -4.79 -11.13 2.99
C SER A 92 -3.41 -11.40 2.41
N THR A 93 -3.17 -10.97 1.16
CA THR A 93 -1.85 -11.06 0.52
C THR A 93 -0.80 -10.25 1.28
N LEU A 94 -1.10 -9.00 1.65
CA LEU A 94 -0.19 -8.14 2.39
C LEU A 94 0.21 -8.77 3.73
N ILE A 95 -0.78 -9.20 4.52
CA ILE A 95 -0.54 -9.80 5.84
C ILE A 95 0.25 -11.10 5.70
N HIS A 96 -0.08 -11.93 4.71
CA HIS A 96 0.66 -13.17 4.44
C HIS A 96 2.12 -12.88 4.09
N ASN A 97 2.36 -11.90 3.23
CA ASN A 97 3.71 -11.50 2.81
C ASN A 97 4.52 -10.93 3.97
N ILE A 98 3.94 -10.04 4.78
CA ILE A 98 4.57 -9.50 5.99
C ILE A 98 4.90 -10.62 6.97
N TYR A 99 3.94 -11.52 7.23
CA TYR A 99 4.14 -12.65 8.12
C TYR A 99 5.29 -13.56 7.66
N HIS A 100 5.26 -13.95 6.38
CA HIS A 100 6.27 -14.83 5.80
C HIS A 100 7.66 -14.17 5.80
N PHE A 101 7.73 -12.87 5.49
CA PHE A 101 8.97 -12.10 5.57
C PHE A 101 9.58 -12.18 6.96
N TYR A 102 8.85 -11.83 8.02
CA TYR A 102 9.40 -11.83 9.38
C TYR A 102 9.68 -13.24 9.93
N ARG A 103 8.87 -14.24 9.58
CA ARG A 103 8.99 -15.58 10.16
C ARG A 103 10.03 -16.45 9.46
N VAL A 104 10.15 -16.33 8.15
CA VAL A 104 10.93 -17.24 7.31
C VAL A 104 12.17 -16.54 6.77
N ARG A 105 11.99 -15.40 6.10
CA ARG A 105 13.09 -14.76 5.34
C ARG A 105 14.01 -13.89 6.18
N PHE A 106 13.46 -13.04 7.05
CA PHE A 106 14.25 -12.13 7.89
C PHE A 106 15.20 -12.90 8.81
N ARG A 107 14.73 -14.00 9.41
CA ARG A 107 15.58 -14.90 10.20
C ARG A 107 16.67 -15.56 9.35
N SER A 108 16.34 -16.06 8.16
CA SER A 108 17.33 -16.70 7.28
C SER A 108 18.42 -15.74 6.79
N LYS A 109 18.06 -14.47 6.49
CA LYS A 109 19.03 -13.46 6.03
C LYS A 109 20.02 -13.06 7.14
N HIS A 110 19.60 -13.04 8.40
CA HIS A 110 20.45 -12.65 9.53
C HIS A 110 21.42 -13.72 10.04
N PHE A 111 21.15 -15.01 9.80
CA PHE A 111 22.02 -16.12 10.22
C PHE A 111 22.96 -16.64 9.11
N SER A 112 22.95 -16.01 7.94
CA SER A 112 23.81 -16.36 6.80
C SER A 112 25.01 -15.41 6.63
N SER A 113 25.30 -14.60 7.65
CA SER A 113 26.47 -13.70 7.73
C SER A 113 27.44 -14.22 8.79
#